data_AF-A0A2G9U495-F1
#
_entry.id   AF-A0A2G9U495-F1
#
_cell.length_a   1.000
_cell.length_b   1.000
_cell.length_c   1.000
_cell.angle_alpha   90.00
_cell.angle_beta   90.00
_cell.angle_gamma   90.00
#
_symmetry.space_group_name_H-M   'P 1'
#
loop_
_entity.id
_entity.type
_entity.pdbx_description
1 polymer ?
#
loop_
_entity_poly.entity_id
_entity_poly.type
_entity_poly.pdbx_seq_one_letter_code
_entity_poly.pdbx_strand_id
1 'polypeptide(L)'
;MSVTPKVLLEKTANSDLTQNDRSVSQLMELIFNQIAIMDPQEHAVFENGKVFMIHPWNYGFRSQDCPDVGGGKRLFPGTQKSVRFIEGPNGRDYNNPALIIDG
;
A
#
# COMPACT_ATOMS: atom_id res chain seq x y z
N MET A 1 -26.20 3.36 17.86
CA MET A 1 -26.92 4.09 16.78
C MET A 1 -27.09 3.15 15.60
N SER A 2 -28.30 3.00 15.05
CA SER A 2 -28.48 2.21 13.83
C SER A 2 -28.09 3.05 12.61
N VAL A 3 -27.17 2.53 11.80
CA VAL A 3 -26.72 3.20 10.58
C VAL A 3 -27.76 2.97 9.50
N THR A 4 -28.44 4.03 9.06
CA THR A 4 -29.45 3.96 8.00
C THR A 4 -28.82 3.97 6.60
N PRO A 5 -29.45 3.34 5.59
CA PRO A 5 -28.93 3.27 4.21
C PRO A 5 -28.62 4.64 3.59
N LYS A 6 -29.39 5.66 3.97
CA LYS A 6 -29.21 7.04 3.52
C LYS A 6 -27.88 7.65 3.97
N VAL A 7 -27.49 7.36 5.21
CA VAL A 7 -26.21 7.81 5.81
C VAL A 7 -25.02 7.09 5.14
N LEU A 8 -25.17 5.82 4.79
CA LEU A 8 -24.15 5.09 4.04
C LEU A 8 -23.96 5.70 2.65
N LEU A 9 -25.04 5.97 1.91
CA LEU A 9 -24.99 6.59 0.58
C LEU A 9 -24.32 7.98 0.60
N GLU A 10 -24.68 8.83 1.56
CA GLU A 10 -24.09 10.15 1.72
C GLU A 10 -22.58 10.09 2.05
N LYS A 11 -22.13 9.09 2.81
CA LYS A 11 -20.72 8.94 3.17
C LYS A 11 -19.86 8.25 2.11
N THR A 12 -20.42 7.32 1.33
CA THR A 12 -19.64 6.50 0.37
C THR A 12 -19.19 7.32 -0.85
N ALA A 13 -19.91 8.40 -1.19
CA ALA A 13 -19.58 9.30 -2.30
C ALA A 13 -19.33 10.75 -1.83
N ASN A 14 -18.91 10.94 -0.56
CA ASN A 14 -18.66 12.27 -0.04
C ASN A 14 -17.34 12.83 -0.60
N SER A 15 -17.45 13.88 -1.41
CA SER A 15 -16.32 14.62 -1.98
C SER A 15 -15.84 15.75 -1.05
N ASP A 16 -16.48 15.92 0.10
CA ASP A 16 -16.04 16.84 1.15
C ASP A 16 -14.73 16.34 1.76
N LEU A 17 -13.62 16.97 1.33
CA LEU A 17 -12.27 16.69 1.81
C LEU A 17 -12.12 16.93 3.31
N THR A 18 -12.99 17.73 3.94
CA THR A 18 -12.97 17.94 5.40
C THR A 18 -13.50 16.72 6.17
N GLN A 19 -14.30 15.88 5.52
CA GLN A 19 -14.84 14.63 6.08
C GLN A 19 -14.10 13.38 5.60
N ASN A 20 -13.30 13.49 4.55
CA ASN A 20 -12.56 12.40 3.92
C ASN A 20 -11.07 12.76 3.76
N ASP A 21 -10.48 13.25 4.86
CA ASP A 21 -9.07 13.63 4.88
C ASP A 21 -8.18 12.39 4.77
N ARG A 22 -7.46 12.29 3.64
CA ARG A 22 -6.50 11.21 3.34
C ARG A 22 -5.05 11.63 3.56
N SER A 23 -4.80 12.84 4.06
CA SER A 23 -3.45 13.38 4.23
C SER A 23 -2.58 12.49 5.10
N VAL A 24 -3.13 11.93 6.19
CA VAL A 24 -2.43 11.00 7.08
C VAL A 24 -2.07 9.71 6.34
N SER A 25 -3.01 9.10 5.60
CA SER A 25 -2.73 7.89 4.81
C SER A 25 -1.65 8.15 3.76
N GLN A 26 -1.73 9.26 3.03
CA GLN A 26 -0.78 9.63 1.99
C GLN A 26 0.61 9.91 2.55
N LEU A 27 0.69 10.63 3.67
CA LEU A 27 1.95 10.88 4.38
C LEU A 27 2.58 9.57 4.85
N MET A 28 1.78 8.68 5.43
CA MET A 28 2.25 7.37 5.87
C MET A 28 2.73 6.52 4.69
N GLU A 29 2.02 6.50 3.56
CA GLU A 29 2.46 5.81 2.33
C GLU A 29 3.81 6.35 1.80
N LEU A 30 4.04 7.66 1.86
CA LEU A 30 5.33 8.25 1.52
C LEU A 30 6.44 7.78 2.48
N ILE A 31 6.18 7.80 3.78
CA ILE A 31 7.15 7.36 4.81
C ILE A 31 7.51 5.89 4.62
N PHE A 32 6.52 5.01 4.43
CA PHE A 32 6.76 3.57 4.29
C PHE A 32 7.47 3.16 3.00
N ASN A 33 7.44 4.02 1.99
CA ASN A 33 8.16 3.81 0.73
C ASN A 33 9.43 4.67 0.61
N GLN A 34 9.76 5.47 1.63
CA GLN A 34 10.84 6.45 1.57
C GLN A 34 12.18 5.81 1.18
N ILE A 35 12.55 4.67 1.79
CA ILE A 35 13.80 3.97 1.49
C ILE A 35 13.87 3.56 0.02
N ALA A 36 12.78 2.97 -0.49
CA ALA A 36 12.70 2.54 -1.89
C ALA A 36 12.72 3.73 -2.87
N ILE A 37 12.12 4.86 -2.49
CA ILE A 37 12.13 6.09 -3.30
C ILE A 37 13.53 6.73 -3.30
N MET A 38 14.25 6.69 -2.18
CA MET A 38 15.59 7.27 -2.06
C MET A 38 16.67 6.44 -2.76
N ASP A 39 16.41 5.16 -3.03
CA ASP A 39 17.34 4.26 -3.74
C ASP A 39 16.71 3.67 -5.01
N PRO A 40 16.59 4.47 -6.09
CA PRO A 40 15.98 4.04 -7.34
C PRO A 40 16.87 3.10 -8.16
N GLN A 41 18.12 2.86 -7.75
CA GLN A 41 19.01 1.90 -8.41
C GLN A 41 18.71 0.47 -7.96
N GLU A 42 18.25 0.30 -6.73
CA GLU A 42 17.91 -1.01 -6.18
C GLU A 42 16.39 -1.29 -6.19
N HIS A 43 15.55 -0.25 -6.23
CA HIS A 43 14.09 -0.40 -6.14
C HIS A 43 13.34 0.28 -7.29
N ALA A 44 12.41 -0.46 -7.90
CA ALA A 44 11.43 0.08 -8.81
C ALA A 44 10.11 0.33 -8.05
N VAL A 45 9.74 1.59 -7.89
CA VAL A 45 8.51 2.01 -7.20
C VAL A 45 7.43 2.34 -8.22
N PHE A 46 6.25 1.75 -8.05
CA PHE A 46 5.05 2.00 -8.83
C PHE A 46 3.93 2.54 -7.93
N GLU A 47 2.84 2.99 -8.57
CA GLU A 47 1.65 3.48 -7.87
C GLU A 47 1.10 2.46 -6.85
N ASN A 48 0.40 2.99 -5.83
CA ASN A 48 -0.25 2.24 -4.76
C ASN A 48 0.72 1.42 -3.89
N GLY A 49 1.93 1.94 -3.68
CA GLY A 49 2.92 1.39 -2.76
C GLY A 49 3.53 0.06 -3.21
N LYS A 50 3.49 -0.22 -4.51
CA LYS A 50 4.15 -1.39 -5.11
C LYS A 50 5.63 -1.11 -5.30
N VAL A 51 6.48 -1.95 -4.73
CA VAL A 51 7.93 -1.83 -4.79
C VAL A 51 8.51 -3.16 -5.23
N PHE A 52 9.31 -3.16 -6.29
CA PHE A 52 10.01 -4.34 -6.80
C PHE A 52 11.51 -4.17 -6.68
N MET A 53 12.22 -5.26 -6.46
CA MET A 53 13.69 -5.27 -6.42
C MET A 53 14.25 -5.34 -7.84
N ILE A 54 15.16 -4.42 -8.17
CA ILE A 54 15.87 -4.41 -9.47
C ILE A 54 16.96 -5.50 -9.48
N HIS A 55 17.67 -5.64 -8.36
CA HIS A 55 18.74 -6.62 -8.18
C HIS A 55 18.41 -7.61 -7.04
N PRO A 56 17.42 -8.51 -7.21
CA PRO A 56 16.97 -9.40 -6.13
C PRO A 56 18.06 -10.35 -5.62
N TRP A 57 19.08 -10.63 -6.44
CA TRP A 57 20.28 -11.42 -6.05
C TRP A 57 21.08 -10.79 -4.90
N ASN A 58 21.04 -9.46 -4.73
CA ASN A 58 21.68 -8.77 -3.61
C ASN A 58 21.01 -9.11 -2.27
N TYR A 59 19.79 -9.63 -2.31
CA TYR A 59 18.95 -9.96 -1.16
C TYR A 59 18.73 -11.48 -1.00
N GLY A 60 19.51 -12.31 -1.69
CA GLY A 60 19.50 -13.76 -1.55
C GLY A 60 18.50 -14.50 -2.44
N PHE A 61 17.75 -13.80 -3.30
CA PHE A 61 16.89 -14.43 -4.29
C PHE A 61 17.71 -15.05 -5.43
N ARG A 62 17.21 -16.15 -5.97
CA ARG A 62 17.85 -16.90 -7.05
C ARG A 62 17.12 -16.65 -8.36
N SER A 63 17.76 -17.03 -9.46
CA SER A 63 17.14 -16.99 -10.80
C SER A 63 15.83 -17.78 -10.88
N GLN A 64 15.68 -18.82 -10.06
CA GLN A 64 14.46 -19.63 -9.95
C GLN A 64 13.28 -18.85 -9.35
N ASP A 65 13.57 -17.88 -8.47
CA ASP A 65 12.56 -17.00 -7.86
C ASP A 65 12.14 -15.86 -8.80
N CYS A 66 12.87 -15.68 -9.91
CA CYS A 66 12.64 -14.65 -10.92
C CYS A 66 12.38 -15.27 -12.30
N PRO A 67 11.27 -16.02 -12.48
CA PRO A 67 11.02 -16.76 -13.71
C PRO A 67 10.80 -15.82 -14.91
N ASP A 68 11.29 -16.27 -16.06
CA ASP A 68 10.94 -15.67 -17.36
C ASP A 68 9.48 -15.99 -17.67
N VAL A 69 8.70 -14.97 -18.01
CA VAL A 69 7.28 -15.10 -18.35
C VAL A 69 7.03 -14.97 -19.87
N GLY A 70 8.10 -14.94 -20.66
CA GLY A 70 8.08 -14.80 -22.11
C GLY A 70 7.99 -13.35 -22.58
N GLY A 71 8.22 -13.14 -23.88
CA GLY A 71 8.09 -11.82 -24.51
C GLY A 71 9.08 -10.77 -23.98
N GLY A 72 10.24 -11.20 -23.48
CA GLY A 72 11.27 -10.31 -22.91
C GLY A 72 10.92 -9.77 -21.52
N LYS A 73 9.97 -10.39 -20.82
CA LYS A 73 9.52 -9.99 -19.47
C LYS A 73 9.95 -11.02 -18.43
N ARG A 74 10.23 -10.54 -17.22
CA ARG A 74 10.60 -11.39 -16.08
C ARG A 74 9.81 -10.95 -14.85
N LEU A 75 9.47 -11.91 -14.00
CA LEU A 75 8.84 -11.65 -12.71
C LEU A 75 9.93 -11.39 -11.67
N PHE A 76 9.77 -10.33 -10.90
CA PHE A 76 10.71 -9.95 -9.83
C PHE A 76 9.97 -9.92 -8.48
N PRO A 77 10.65 -10.30 -7.38
CA PRO A 77 10.12 -10.13 -6.04
C PRO A 77 9.80 -8.67 -5.75
N GLY A 78 8.69 -8.47 -5.04
CA GLY A 78 8.25 -7.14 -4.65
C GLY A 78 7.35 -7.20 -3.43
N THR A 79 6.96 -6.03 -2.95
CA THR A 79 5.98 -5.89 -1.88
C THR A 79 5.00 -4.79 -2.25
N GLN A 80 3.76 -4.94 -1.80
CA GLN A 80 2.78 -3.87 -1.84
C GLN A 80 2.49 -3.40 -0.42
N LYS A 81 2.67 -2.10 -0.18
CA LYS A 81 2.38 -1.47 1.12
C LYS A 81 1.19 -0.53 0.97
N SER A 82 0.21 -0.63 1.85
CA SER A 82 -0.93 0.30 1.87
C SER A 82 -1.36 0.62 3.29
N VAL A 83 -1.93 1.81 3.50
CA VAL A 83 -2.40 2.27 4.80
C VAL A 83 -3.91 2.25 4.83
N ARG A 84 -4.48 1.49 5.78
CA ARG A 84 -5.94 1.44 5.98
C ARG A 84 -6.28 1.74 7.43
N PHE A 85 -7.41 2.40 7.64
CA PHE A 85 -7.96 2.57 8.97
C PHE A 85 -8.87 1.38 9.29
N ILE A 86 -8.58 0.69 10.39
CA ILE A 86 -9.33 -0.46 10.87
C ILE A 86 -9.84 -0.22 12.29
N GLU A 87 -10.88 -0.96 12.68
CA GLU A 87 -11.31 -1.01 14.08
C GLU A 87 -10.21 -1.68 14.92
N GLY A 88 -9.70 -0.96 15.91
CA GLY A 88 -8.65 -1.45 16.80
C GLY A 88 -9.20 -2.13 18.06
N PRO A 89 -8.33 -2.49 19.03
CA PRO A 89 -8.71 -3.18 20.26
C PRO A 89 -9.75 -2.44 21.10
N ASN A 90 -9.85 -1.11 20.93
CA ASN A 90 -10.80 -0.25 21.64
C ASN A 90 -12.23 -0.33 21.07
N GLY A 91 -12.46 -1.13 20.02
CA GLY A 91 -13.79 -1.42 19.49
C GLY A 91 -14.29 -0.42 18.45
N ARG A 92 -15.61 -0.49 18.22
CA ARG A 92 -16.33 0.29 17.21
C ARG A 92 -16.14 1.80 17.45
N ASP A 93 -16.01 2.58 16.37
CA ASP A 93 -15.73 4.03 16.33
C ASP A 93 -14.26 4.46 16.57
N TYR A 94 -13.32 3.53 16.75
CA TYR A 94 -11.88 3.83 16.81
C TYR A 94 -11.16 3.49 15.49
N ASN A 95 -10.80 4.52 14.72
CA ASN A 95 -10.04 4.38 13.48
C ASN A 95 -8.54 4.30 13.77
N ASN A 96 -7.99 3.09 13.79
CA ASN A 96 -6.56 2.87 13.99
C ASN A 96 -5.87 2.71 12.63
N PRO A 97 -4.79 3.45 12.34
CA PRO A 97 -4.04 3.23 11.11
C PRO A 97 -3.32 1.88 11.17
N ALA A 98 -3.52 1.07 10.14
CA ALA A 98 -2.86 -0.21 9.94
C ALA A 98 -2.06 -0.18 8.64
N LEU A 99 -0.81 -0.62 8.74
CA LEU A 99 0.03 -0.90 7.57
C LEU A 99 -0.27 -2.33 7.11
N ILE A 100 -0.75 -2.45 5.88
CA ILE A 100 -0.96 -3.74 5.21
C ILE A 100 0.22 -3.95 4.25
N ILE A 101 0.87 -5.09 4.40
CA ILE A 101 2.00 -5.52 3.56
C ILE A 101 1.60 -6.82 2.89
N ASP A 102 1.71 -6.86 1.56
CA ASP A 102 1.53 -8.04 0.72
C ASP A 102 2.83 -8.30 -0.06
N GLY A 103 3.15 -9.56 -0.35
CA GLY A 103 4.45 -9.98 -0.89
C GLY A 103 4.36 -11.20 -1.81
#